data_AF-A0A7D9L1T1-F1
#
_entry.id   AF-A0A7D9L1T1-F1
#
_cell.length_a   1.000
_cell.length_b   1.000
_cell.length_c   1.000
_cell.angle_alpha   90.00
_cell.angle_beta   90.00
_cell.angle_gamma   90.00
#
_symmetry.space_group_name_H-M   'P 1'
#
loop_
_entity.id
_entity.type
_entity.pdbx_description
1 polymer ?
#
loop_
_entity_poly.entity_id
_entity_poly.type
_entity_poly.pdbx_seq_one_letter_code
_entity_poly.pdbx_strand_id
1 'polypeptide(L)'
;MAAGSDDLKGLVFNEEIPESTHFPGGNVTEYGSTEQARPGQLSIGTDSAETDLKQDFIIAVFVVSFDTRKGNIIEWKHPESVQLTGVEFKALTSGSHTVFKDFVYFKHGDNQFGLSCYQRISVESEDERGARMKSVGIICSKYTSLHEHMEFLEDQVR
;
A
#
# COMPACT_ATOMS: atom_id res chain seq x y z
N MET A 1 -23.31 -22.20 50.35
CA MET A 1 -23.06 -22.09 48.90
C MET A 1 -23.24 -20.62 48.56
N ALA A 2 -22.19 -19.81 48.63
CA ALA A 2 -21.09 -19.65 47.68
C ALA A 2 -21.34 -18.42 46.78
N ALA A 3 -20.53 -17.38 47.01
CA ALA A 3 -20.23 -16.15 46.24
C ALA A 3 -21.41 -15.19 45.90
N GLY A 4 -21.40 -13.88 46.16
CA GLY A 4 -20.31 -12.93 46.46
C GLY A 4 -19.83 -12.22 45.19
N SER A 5 -20.26 -10.98 44.96
CA SER A 5 -19.72 -9.97 44.01
C SER A 5 -20.67 -8.76 44.00
N ASP A 6 -20.49 -7.66 44.73
CA ASP A 6 -19.36 -6.72 44.88
C ASP A 6 -19.10 -5.84 43.65
N ASP A 7 -19.43 -4.55 43.82
CA ASP A 7 -18.70 -3.35 43.38
C ASP A 7 -17.95 -3.39 42.05
N LEU A 8 -18.50 -2.74 41.01
CA LEU A 8 -17.67 -2.13 39.97
C LEU A 8 -17.28 -0.71 40.40
N LYS A 9 -16.22 -0.64 41.20
CA LYS A 9 -15.33 0.53 41.28
C LYS A 9 -14.26 0.41 40.19
N GLY A 10 -14.11 1.49 39.43
CA GLY A 10 -12.83 2.03 38.94
C GLY A 10 -11.98 1.17 38.01
N LEU A 11 -11.71 1.70 36.83
CA LEU A 11 -10.34 1.92 36.37
C LEU A 11 -10.36 3.08 35.37
N VAL A 12 -10.02 4.24 35.90
CA VAL A 12 -9.46 5.38 35.18
C VAL A 12 -8.15 4.90 34.58
N PHE A 13 -7.95 5.11 33.27
CA PHE A 13 -6.62 5.22 32.70
C PHE A 13 -6.51 6.57 32.01
N ASN A 14 -5.73 7.45 32.64
CA ASN A 14 -5.23 8.70 32.11
C ASN A 14 -4.54 8.45 30.75
N GLU A 15 -5.06 9.06 29.69
CA GLU A 15 -4.24 9.45 28.54
C GLU A 15 -3.46 10.70 28.93
N GLU A 16 -2.23 10.53 29.41
CA GLU A 16 -1.24 11.61 29.44
C GLU A 16 -0.48 11.61 28.11
N ILE A 17 -0.86 12.58 27.28
CA ILE A 17 -0.18 12.99 26.06
C ILE A 17 1.10 13.74 26.48
N PRO A 18 2.32 13.33 26.07
CA PRO A 18 3.47 14.20 26.28
C PRO A 18 3.40 15.38 25.31
N GLU A 19 3.15 16.54 25.92
CA GLU A 19 3.00 17.86 25.33
C GLU A 19 4.28 18.34 24.63
N SER A 20 4.08 19.05 23.51
CA SER A 20 5.09 19.58 22.62
C SER A 20 6.16 20.42 23.33
N THR A 21 7.41 20.17 22.96
CA THR A 21 8.56 20.96 23.38
C THR A 21 8.41 22.41 22.91
N HIS A 22 8.40 23.33 23.87
CA HIS A 22 8.48 24.78 23.66
C HIS A 22 9.68 25.18 22.80
N PHE A 23 9.44 25.91 21.72
CA PHE A 23 10.46 26.73 21.03
C PHE A 23 10.24 28.20 21.42
N PRO A 24 11.16 28.84 22.17
CA PRO A 24 11.07 30.26 22.44
C PRO A 24 11.52 31.07 21.21
N GLY A 25 10.79 32.14 20.92
CA GLY A 25 10.95 32.99 19.73
C GLY A 25 12.29 33.73 19.64
N GLY A 26 12.64 34.10 18.40
CA GLY A 26 13.76 34.95 18.06
C GLY A 26 13.58 35.52 16.65
N ASN A 27 13.84 36.81 16.52
CA ASN A 27 13.39 37.70 15.44
C ASN A 27 14.05 37.49 14.06
N VAL A 28 13.25 37.89 13.06
CA VAL A 28 13.55 38.35 11.70
C VAL A 28 15.00 38.87 11.50
N THR A 29 15.68 38.35 10.48
CA THR A 29 16.78 39.07 9.81
C THR A 29 16.65 38.94 8.30
N GLU A 30 16.46 40.10 7.69
CA GLU A 30 16.40 40.39 6.26
C GLU A 30 17.82 40.42 5.70
N TYR A 31 18.08 39.74 4.57
CA TYR A 31 19.32 39.90 3.80
C TYR A 31 19.05 39.90 2.29
N GLY A 32 18.96 41.12 1.75
CA GLY A 32 19.83 41.57 0.67
C GLY A 32 19.65 40.99 -0.74
N SER A 33 18.90 41.70 -1.57
CA SER A 33 19.04 41.68 -3.03
C SER A 33 20.37 42.28 -3.49
N THR A 34 21.11 41.58 -4.37
CA THR A 34 22.06 42.20 -5.32
C THR A 34 22.01 41.48 -6.67
N GLU A 35 22.19 42.28 -7.71
CA GLU A 35 21.82 42.08 -9.11
C GLU A 35 22.78 41.19 -9.94
N GLN A 36 22.17 40.55 -10.95
CA GLN A 36 22.60 40.34 -12.36
C GLN A 36 24.05 39.91 -12.72
N ALA A 37 24.12 38.78 -13.43
CA ALA A 37 24.94 38.63 -14.66
C ALA A 37 24.44 37.48 -15.57
N ARG A 38 24.14 37.78 -16.84
CA ARG A 38 24.31 36.91 -18.04
C ARG A 38 25.24 37.70 -18.98
N PRO A 39 26.07 37.12 -19.88
CA PRO A 39 25.84 35.85 -20.59
C PRO A 39 27.10 34.96 -20.76
N GLY A 40 26.92 33.64 -20.67
CA GLY A 40 27.92 32.65 -21.03
C GLY A 40 27.25 31.52 -21.81
N GLN A 41 27.49 31.49 -23.11
CA GLN A 41 27.03 30.51 -24.08
C GLN A 41 27.56 29.11 -23.72
N LEU A 42 26.70 28.21 -23.24
CA LEU A 42 26.97 26.77 -23.26
C LEU A 42 26.28 26.17 -24.48
N SER A 43 27.08 25.48 -25.29
CA SER A 43 26.70 24.70 -26.44
C SER A 43 25.58 23.72 -26.10
N ILE A 44 24.50 23.75 -26.89
CA ILE A 44 23.54 22.65 -27.04
C ILE A 44 24.32 21.50 -27.67
N GLY A 45 24.98 20.71 -26.81
CA GLY A 45 25.30 19.33 -27.10
C GLY A 45 23.97 18.60 -27.06
N THR A 46 23.64 17.95 -28.18
CA THR A 46 22.48 17.10 -28.36
C THR A 46 22.37 16.15 -27.18
N ASP A 47 21.46 16.45 -26.26
CA ASP A 47 21.07 15.57 -25.18
C ASP A 47 20.43 14.38 -25.88
N SER A 48 21.24 13.36 -26.11
CA SER A 48 20.76 12.05 -26.48
C SER A 48 19.81 11.71 -25.36
N ALA A 49 18.52 11.60 -25.68
CA ALA A 49 17.48 11.30 -24.71
C ALA A 49 17.88 10.04 -23.94
N GLU A 50 18.59 10.22 -22.84
CA GLU A 50 18.71 9.24 -21.79
C GLU A 50 17.29 9.12 -21.28
N THR A 51 16.61 8.11 -21.83
CA THR A 51 15.49 7.51 -21.15
C THR A 51 16.09 7.02 -19.85
N ASP A 52 16.09 7.87 -18.82
CA ASP A 52 16.31 7.48 -17.44
C ASP A 52 15.34 6.32 -17.23
N LEU A 53 15.86 5.11 -17.40
CA LEU A 53 15.11 3.89 -17.18
C LEU A 53 14.78 3.95 -15.70
N LYS A 54 13.56 4.40 -15.41
CA LYS A 54 12.88 4.21 -14.13
C LYS A 54 13.01 2.71 -13.89
N GLN A 55 14.02 2.30 -13.14
CA GLN A 55 14.30 0.88 -12.95
C GLN A 55 13.04 0.33 -12.29
N ASP A 56 12.24 -0.42 -13.04
CA ASP A 56 10.98 -0.92 -12.55
C ASP A 56 11.29 -1.79 -11.31
N PHE A 57 10.94 -1.25 -10.15
CA PHE A 57 11.23 -1.86 -8.85
C PHE A 57 10.34 -3.08 -8.56
N ILE A 58 9.58 -3.54 -9.55
CA ILE A 58 8.63 -4.64 -9.49
C ILE A 58 9.39 -5.97 -9.47
N ILE A 59 9.18 -6.73 -8.41
CA ILE A 59 9.74 -8.05 -8.18
C ILE A 59 8.79 -9.14 -8.68
N ALA A 60 7.49 -8.96 -8.45
CA ALA A 60 6.48 -9.93 -8.83
C ALA A 60 5.10 -9.29 -9.03
N VAL A 61 4.26 -9.98 -9.80
CA VAL A 61 2.83 -9.72 -9.97
C VAL A 61 2.07 -10.97 -9.55
N PHE A 62 0.91 -10.81 -8.96
CA PHE A 62 0.09 -11.93 -8.49
C PHE A 62 -1.40 -11.62 -8.60
N VAL A 63 -2.18 -12.69 -8.70
CA VAL A 63 -3.64 -12.67 -8.64
C VAL A 63 -4.07 -13.61 -7.53
N VAL A 64 -4.87 -13.10 -6.60
CA VAL A 64 -5.48 -13.85 -5.51
C VAL A 64 -6.98 -13.91 -5.74
N SER A 65 -7.56 -15.08 -5.53
CA SER A 65 -9.00 -15.29 -5.59
C SER A 65 -9.49 -15.98 -4.33
N PHE A 66 -10.76 -15.76 -4.01
CA PHE A 66 -11.43 -16.54 -2.97
C PHE A 66 -12.06 -17.81 -3.58
N ASP A 67 -11.62 -18.98 -3.12
CA ASP A 67 -12.21 -20.27 -3.41
C ASP A 67 -13.11 -20.71 -2.24
N THR A 68 -14.33 -21.13 -2.51
CA THR A 68 -15.32 -21.47 -1.46
C THR A 68 -14.95 -22.73 -0.65
N ARG A 69 -14.03 -23.56 -1.14
CA ARG A 69 -13.58 -24.81 -0.50
C ARG A 69 -12.21 -24.66 0.13
N LYS A 70 -11.29 -23.93 -0.51
CA LYS A 70 -9.88 -23.76 -0.08
C LYS A 70 -9.63 -22.44 0.66
N GLY A 71 -10.53 -21.47 0.56
CA GLY A 71 -10.32 -20.11 1.04
C GLY A 71 -9.49 -19.28 0.06
N ASN A 72 -8.67 -18.37 0.57
CA ASN A 72 -7.82 -17.51 -0.25
C ASN A 72 -6.73 -18.33 -0.93
N ILE A 73 -6.60 -18.19 -2.24
CA ILE A 73 -5.56 -18.87 -3.03
C ILE A 73 -4.89 -17.88 -3.98
N ILE A 74 -3.61 -18.09 -4.25
CA ILE A 74 -2.93 -17.42 -5.38
C ILE A 74 -3.33 -18.16 -6.65
N GLU A 75 -4.18 -17.53 -7.46
CA GLU A 75 -4.67 -18.05 -8.75
C GLU A 75 -3.55 -18.03 -9.79
N TRP A 76 -2.75 -16.97 -9.78
CA TRP A 76 -1.65 -16.77 -10.73
C TRP A 76 -0.54 -15.89 -10.13
N LYS A 77 0.69 -16.07 -10.58
CA LYS A 77 1.82 -15.20 -10.23
C LYS A 77 2.92 -15.20 -11.29
N HIS A 78 3.70 -14.13 -11.33
CA HIS A 78 4.89 -14.01 -12.15
C HIS A 78 5.99 -13.24 -11.42
N PRO A 79 7.28 -13.66 -11.48
CA PRO A 79 7.75 -14.93 -12.06
C PRO A 79 7.29 -16.13 -11.21
N GLU A 80 7.10 -17.31 -11.80
CA GLU A 80 6.56 -18.48 -11.08
C GLU A 80 7.47 -18.96 -9.93
N SER A 81 8.78 -18.71 -10.05
CA SER A 81 9.78 -19.04 -9.04
C SER A 81 9.71 -18.18 -7.77
N VAL A 82 8.96 -17.06 -7.79
CA VAL A 82 8.86 -16.17 -6.62
C VAL A 82 8.06 -16.83 -5.49
N GLN A 83 8.59 -16.73 -4.28
CA GLN A 83 7.92 -17.23 -3.07
C GLN A 83 7.00 -16.13 -2.52
N LEU A 84 5.69 -16.36 -2.63
CA LEU A 84 4.63 -15.44 -2.18
C LEU A 84 3.81 -16.06 -1.04
N THR A 85 4.42 -16.93 -0.23
CA THR A 85 3.72 -17.62 0.86
C THR A 85 3.08 -16.60 1.82
N GLY A 86 1.77 -16.72 2.01
CA GLY A 86 1.00 -15.87 2.90
C GLY A 86 0.57 -14.53 2.30
N VAL A 87 0.93 -14.24 1.04
CA VAL A 87 0.44 -13.06 0.32
C VAL A 87 -1.07 -13.14 0.10
N GLU A 88 -1.62 -14.34 -0.10
CA GLU A 88 -3.06 -14.59 -0.26
C GLU A 88 -3.90 -14.10 0.94
N PHE A 89 -3.35 -14.12 2.15
CA PHE A 89 -4.04 -13.63 3.35
C PHE A 89 -3.85 -12.13 3.56
N LYS A 90 -2.82 -11.54 2.94
CA LYS A 90 -2.56 -10.10 2.97
C LYS A 90 -3.37 -9.38 1.90
N ALA A 91 -3.46 -9.94 0.69
CA ALA A 91 -4.13 -9.34 -0.45
C ALA A 91 -5.66 -9.51 -0.45
N LEU A 92 -6.17 -10.51 0.28
CA LEU A 92 -7.59 -10.73 0.59
C LEU A 92 -7.75 -10.81 2.11
N THR A 93 -7.91 -9.66 2.76
CA THR A 93 -8.01 -9.58 4.21
C THR A 93 -9.36 -10.09 4.72
N SER A 94 -9.42 -10.47 5.99
CA SER A 94 -10.71 -10.76 6.62
C SER A 94 -11.59 -9.51 6.60
N GLY A 95 -12.83 -9.67 6.17
CA GLY A 95 -13.77 -8.55 6.03
C GLY A 95 -13.82 -7.92 4.64
N SER A 96 -12.96 -8.28 3.67
CA SER A 96 -13.07 -7.77 2.30
C SER A 96 -14.44 -8.02 1.66
N HIS A 97 -15.21 -9.00 2.15
CA HIS A 97 -16.58 -9.26 1.70
C HIS A 97 -17.58 -8.11 1.96
N THR A 98 -17.28 -7.19 2.88
CA THR A 98 -18.15 -6.05 3.21
C THR A 98 -17.92 -4.84 2.31
N VAL A 99 -16.80 -4.82 1.56
CA VAL A 99 -16.43 -3.74 0.65
C VAL A 99 -16.48 -4.22 -0.80
N PHE A 100 -16.68 -3.29 -1.73
CA PHE A 100 -16.69 -3.60 -3.16
C PHE A 100 -15.31 -3.52 -3.79
N LYS A 101 -14.51 -2.54 -3.40
CA LYS A 101 -13.17 -2.31 -3.92
C LYS A 101 -12.31 -1.70 -2.83
N ASP A 102 -11.05 -2.11 -2.75
CA ASP A 102 -10.10 -1.55 -1.79
C ASP A 102 -8.65 -1.75 -2.26
N PHE A 103 -7.72 -0.97 -1.70
CA PHE A 103 -6.29 -1.18 -1.85
C PHE A 103 -5.67 -1.62 -0.54
N VAL A 104 -4.87 -2.68 -0.61
CA VAL A 104 -4.14 -3.20 0.53
C VAL A 104 -2.65 -3.01 0.32
N TYR A 105 -2.02 -2.30 1.27
CA TYR A 105 -0.58 -2.12 1.36
C TYR A 105 -0.02 -3.06 2.43
N PHE A 106 1.03 -3.79 2.12
CA PHE A 106 1.63 -4.73 3.08
C PHE A 106 3.13 -4.87 2.90
N LYS A 107 3.82 -5.35 3.94
CA LYS A 107 5.22 -5.76 3.86
C LYS A 107 5.31 -7.25 3.49
N HIS A 108 6.25 -7.59 2.61
CA HIS A 108 6.61 -8.96 2.23
C HIS A 108 8.10 -9.18 2.50
N GLY A 109 8.44 -10.03 3.47
CA GLY A 109 9.83 -10.27 3.88
C GLY A 109 10.59 -8.99 4.28
N ASP A 110 11.89 -8.99 4.04
CA ASP A 110 12.78 -7.86 4.29
C ASP A 110 12.94 -7.01 3.03
N ASN A 111 12.62 -5.72 3.14
CA ASN A 111 12.74 -4.71 2.07
C ASN A 111 11.90 -4.99 0.81
N GLN A 112 10.78 -5.70 0.93
CA GLN A 112 9.78 -5.77 -0.15
C GLN A 112 8.42 -5.35 0.37
N PHE A 113 7.67 -4.71 -0.51
CA PHE A 113 6.40 -4.08 -0.22
C PHE A 113 5.40 -4.51 -1.27
N GLY A 114 4.19 -4.86 -0.83
CA GLY A 114 3.11 -5.26 -1.69
C GLY A 114 2.03 -4.19 -1.77
N LEU A 115 1.46 -4.06 -2.96
CA LEU A 115 0.21 -3.37 -3.20
C LEU A 115 -0.72 -4.33 -3.93
N SER A 116 -1.94 -4.47 -3.44
CA SER A 116 -2.99 -5.21 -4.14
C SER A 116 -4.27 -4.41 -4.21
N CYS A 117 -4.93 -4.43 -5.37
CA CYS A 117 -6.27 -3.92 -5.56
C CYS A 117 -7.25 -5.08 -5.48
N TYR A 118 -8.16 -5.02 -4.52
CA TYR A 118 -9.26 -5.96 -4.33
C TYR A 118 -10.52 -5.47 -5.03
N GLN A 119 -11.27 -6.39 -5.64
CA GLN A 119 -12.60 -6.15 -6.18
C GLN A 119 -13.53 -7.34 -5.88
N ARG A 120 -14.74 -7.01 -5.40
CA ARG A 120 -15.89 -7.90 -5.35
C ARG A 120 -16.76 -7.66 -6.58
N ILE A 121 -17.04 -8.73 -7.32
CA ILE A 121 -17.90 -8.72 -8.50
C ILE A 121 -19.12 -9.56 -8.14
N SER A 122 -20.32 -8.95 -8.16
CA SER A 122 -21.57 -9.69 -8.00
C SER A 122 -21.76 -10.57 -9.24
N VAL A 123 -21.98 -11.86 -9.03
CA VAL A 123 -22.18 -12.85 -10.11
C VAL A 123 -23.49 -13.57 -9.88
N GLU A 124 -24.18 -13.98 -10.95
CA GLU A 124 -25.46 -14.69 -10.83
C GLU A 124 -25.28 -16.21 -10.64
N SER A 125 -24.04 -16.69 -10.54
CA SER A 125 -23.71 -18.11 -10.42
C SER A 125 -23.91 -18.65 -9.01
N GLU A 126 -24.63 -19.78 -8.88
CA GLU A 126 -24.83 -20.49 -7.61
C GLU A 126 -23.52 -21.06 -7.04
N ASP A 127 -22.59 -21.48 -7.90
CA ASP A 127 -21.29 -22.04 -7.49
C ASP A 127 -20.41 -21.02 -6.74
N GLU A 128 -20.57 -19.73 -7.06
CA GLU A 128 -19.82 -18.63 -6.46
C GLU A 128 -20.64 -17.88 -5.38
N ARG A 129 -21.78 -18.44 -4.97
CA ARG A 129 -22.66 -17.88 -3.93
C ARG A 129 -23.02 -16.40 -4.16
N GLY A 130 -23.14 -15.98 -5.40
CA GLY A 130 -23.55 -14.62 -5.74
C GLY A 130 -22.42 -13.58 -5.80
N ALA A 131 -21.16 -13.93 -5.50
CA ALA A 131 -20.05 -12.98 -5.61
C ALA A 131 -18.69 -13.65 -5.87
N ARG A 132 -17.97 -13.15 -6.88
CA ARG A 132 -16.56 -13.46 -7.13
C ARG A 132 -15.69 -12.39 -6.48
N MET A 133 -14.70 -12.82 -5.71
CA MET A 133 -13.75 -11.96 -5.03
C MET A 133 -12.36 -12.19 -5.62
N LYS A 134 -11.78 -11.13 -6.18
CA LYS A 134 -10.43 -11.15 -6.77
C LYS A 134 -9.58 -10.00 -6.24
N SER A 135 -8.29 -10.21 -6.20
CA SER A 135 -7.29 -9.21 -5.82
C SER A 135 -6.08 -9.34 -6.73
N VAL A 136 -5.75 -8.28 -7.46
CA VAL A 136 -4.57 -8.23 -8.33
C VAL A 136 -3.54 -7.35 -7.65
N GLY A 137 -2.29 -7.79 -7.58
CA GLY A 137 -1.26 -7.03 -6.88
C GLY A 137 0.14 -7.24 -7.42
N ILE A 138 1.04 -6.41 -6.91
CA ILE A 138 2.46 -6.40 -7.21
C ILE A 138 3.27 -6.41 -5.92
N ILE A 139 4.50 -6.90 -6.02
CA ILE A 139 5.55 -6.76 -5.02
C ILE A 139 6.63 -5.86 -5.60
N CYS A 140 7.05 -4.84 -4.85
CA CYS A 140 8.10 -3.91 -5.22
C CYS A 140 9.20 -3.84 -4.15
N SER A 141 10.43 -3.51 -4.56
CA SER A 141 11.55 -3.25 -3.65
C SER A 141 11.49 -1.86 -2.98
N LYS A 142 10.71 -0.92 -3.55
CA LYS A 142 10.52 0.43 -3.00
C LYS A 142 9.06 0.66 -2.63
N TYR A 143 8.83 1.12 -1.40
CA TYR A 143 7.48 1.47 -0.94
C TYR A 143 6.90 2.65 -1.74
N THR A 144 7.73 3.65 -2.04
CA THR A 144 7.29 4.87 -2.71
C THR A 144 6.86 4.64 -4.15
N SER A 145 7.22 3.55 -4.82
CA SER A 145 6.78 3.31 -6.20
C SER A 145 5.42 2.62 -6.30
N LEU A 146 4.87 2.11 -5.19
CA LEU A 146 3.61 1.36 -5.22
C LEU A 146 2.44 2.18 -5.75
N HIS A 147 2.33 3.44 -5.31
CA HIS A 147 1.21 4.32 -5.69
C HIS A 147 1.12 4.55 -7.21
N GLU A 148 2.25 4.48 -7.92
CA GLU A 148 2.31 4.68 -9.37
C GLU A 148 1.58 3.57 -10.14
N HIS A 149 1.35 2.42 -9.51
CA HIS A 149 0.71 1.26 -10.13
C HIS A 149 -0.77 1.11 -9.75
N MET A 150 -1.33 2.03 -8.95
CA MET A 150 -2.72 1.94 -8.49
C MET A 150 -3.69 1.89 -9.66
N GLU A 151 -3.62 2.86 -10.59
CA GLU A 151 -4.52 2.94 -11.75
C GLU A 151 -4.47 1.66 -12.61
N PHE A 152 -3.27 1.13 -12.83
CA PHE A 152 -3.09 -0.12 -13.56
C PHE A 152 -3.78 -1.29 -12.84
N LEU A 153 -3.56 -1.43 -11.54
CA LEU A 153 -4.18 -2.52 -10.76
C LEU A 153 -5.70 -2.42 -10.72
N GLU A 154 -6.25 -1.21 -10.71
CA GLU A 154 -7.71 -1.02 -10.78
C GLU A 154 -8.32 -1.49 -12.10
N ASP A 155 -7.62 -1.26 -13.22
CA ASP A 155 -8.06 -1.71 -14.53
C ASP A 155 -7.97 -3.24 -14.65
N GLN A 156 -6.90 -3.83 -14.12
CA GLN A 156 -6.65 -5.27 -14.21
C GLN A 156 -7.52 -6.14 -13.30
N VAL A 157 -8.05 -5.60 -12.19
CA VAL A 157 -8.89 -6.37 -11.26
C VAL A 157 -10.35 -6.54 -11.75
N ARG A 158 -10.73 -5.82 -12.80
CA ARG A 158 -12.12 -5.74 -13.29
C ARG A 158 -12.64 -7.01 -13.95
#